data_AF-A0A1G3Q5Q6-F1
#
_entry.id   AF-A0A1G3Q5Q6-F1
#
_cell.length_a   1.000
_cell.length_b   1.000
_cell.length_c   1.000
_cell.angle_alpha   90.00
_cell.angle_beta   90.00
_cell.angle_gamma   90.00
#
_symmetry.space_group_name_H-M   'P 1'
#
loop_
_entity.id
_entity.type
_entity.pdbx_description
1 polymer ?
#
loop_
_entity_poly.entity_id
_entity_poly.type
_entity_poly.pdbx_seq_one_letter_code
_entity_poly.pdbx_strand_id
1 'polypeptide(L)'
;MGRNDGVLDMPDSGDINEYNKLVSKALQARRKIETGFIELAESIYDIHKKKLYRIKYSTFREFCEEELGFSGQTIYVYISILKLITSYPDYFPKERAIEFGHKKMRFITEGVNTIDNKNLDKEGKEKKKIEILETVSPEMASTEIESYIEDIISDLP
;
A
#
# COMPACT_ATOMS: atom_id res chain seq x y z
N MET A 1 47.40 36.64 6.88
CA MET A 1 46.40 35.78 6.22
C MET A 1 45.55 35.15 7.31
N GLY A 2 44.47 35.82 7.70
CA GLY A 2 43.52 35.33 8.71
C GLY A 2 42.54 34.37 8.05
N ARG A 3 42.32 33.21 8.67
CA ARG A 3 41.31 32.22 8.29
C ARG A 3 39.93 32.86 8.44
N ASN A 4 39.18 32.95 7.33
CA ASN A 4 37.73 33.13 7.40
C ASN A 4 37.13 31.79 7.79
N ASP A 5 37.14 31.50 9.08
CA ASP A 5 36.31 30.44 9.65
C ASP A 5 34.86 30.90 9.49
N GLY A 6 34.12 30.18 8.65
CA GLY A 6 32.70 30.43 8.42
C GLY A 6 31.95 30.35 9.74
N VAL A 7 31.55 31.51 10.26
CA VAL A 7 30.53 31.60 11.29
C VAL A 7 29.27 31.04 10.65
N LEU A 8 28.94 29.79 10.96
CA LEU A 8 27.60 29.27 10.72
C LEU A 8 26.69 30.08 11.65
N ASP A 9 26.02 31.08 11.10
CA ASP A 9 25.00 31.85 11.81
C ASP A 9 24.04 30.86 12.47
N MET A 10 23.93 30.96 13.79
CA MET A 10 22.95 30.16 14.52
C MET A 10 21.56 30.53 13.99
N PRO A 11 20.72 29.56 13.61
CA PRO A 11 19.42 29.84 13.04
C PRO A 11 18.60 30.71 14.01
N ASP A 12 18.02 31.79 13.49
CA ASP A 12 17.10 32.64 14.23
C ASP A 12 15.91 31.79 14.74
N SER A 13 15.37 32.12 15.90
CA SER A 13 14.06 31.64 16.36
C SER A 13 12.96 31.65 15.27
N GLY A 14 12.99 32.61 14.33
CA GLY A 14 12.16 32.68 13.13
C GLY A 14 12.43 31.52 12.16
N ASP A 15 13.70 31.22 11.87
CA ASP A 15 14.11 30.11 11.00
C ASP A 15 13.70 28.75 11.59
N ILE A 16 13.84 28.58 12.92
CA ILE A 16 13.41 27.36 13.63
C ILE A 16 11.88 27.18 13.52
N ASN A 17 11.11 28.26 13.69
CA ASN A 17 9.66 28.23 13.57
C ASN A 17 9.20 27.93 12.13
N GLU A 18 9.84 28.53 11.13
CA GLU A 18 9.55 28.27 9.73
C GLU A 18 9.91 26.83 9.33
N TYR A 19 11.07 26.35 9.75
CA TYR A 19 11.50 24.96 9.60
C TYR A 19 10.45 23.98 10.18
N ASN A 20 10.06 24.16 11.44
CA ASN A 20 9.07 23.28 12.10
C ASN A 20 7.72 23.27 11.38
N LYS A 21 7.29 24.42 10.85
CA LYS A 21 6.06 24.54 10.06
C LYS A 21 6.16 23.79 8.73
N LEU A 22 7.28 23.90 8.02
CA LEU A 22 7.51 23.20 6.77
C LEU A 22 7.63 21.68 6.97
N VAL A 23 8.35 21.24 8.00
CA VAL A 23 8.44 19.82 8.38
C VAL A 23 7.06 19.26 8.70
N SER A 24 6.26 19.97 9.49
CA SER A 24 4.89 19.53 9.82
C SER A 24 4.02 19.38 8.57
N LYS A 25 4.09 20.33 7.63
CA LYS A 25 3.40 20.23 6.34
C LYS A 25 3.87 19.04 5.51
N ALA A 26 5.18 18.80 5.46
CA ALA A 26 5.75 17.67 4.74
C ALA A 26 5.29 16.33 5.32
N LEU A 27 5.28 16.20 6.65
CA LEU A 27 4.79 15.00 7.35
C LEU A 27 3.28 14.76 7.11
N GLN A 28 2.47 15.83 7.12
CA GLN A 28 1.04 15.71 6.79
C GLN A 28 0.80 15.28 5.34
N ALA A 29 1.54 15.87 4.39
CA ALA A 29 1.45 15.49 2.98
C ALA A 29 1.87 14.02 2.78
N ARG A 30 2.97 13.61 3.43
CA ARG A 30 3.42 12.22 3.44
C ARG A 30 2.33 11.29 3.96
N ARG A 31 1.71 11.59 5.10
CA ARG A 31 0.63 10.77 5.66
C ARG A 31 -0.58 10.65 4.73
N LYS A 32 -0.97 11.74 4.05
CA LYS A 32 -2.05 11.71 3.05
C LYS A 32 -1.71 10.80 1.86
N ILE A 33 -0.45 10.79 1.42
CA ILE A 33 0.00 9.88 0.35
C ILE A 33 -0.03 8.43 0.83
N GLU A 34 0.48 8.17 2.04
CA GLU A 34 0.55 6.82 2.63
C GLU A 34 -0.84 6.22 2.86
N THR A 35 -1.82 7.03 3.26
CA THR A 35 -3.19 6.58 3.56
C THR A 35 -4.11 6.60 2.33
N GLY A 36 -3.84 7.48 1.37
CA GLY A 36 -4.76 7.77 0.27
C GLY A 36 -5.09 6.58 -0.62
N PHE A 37 -4.18 5.61 -0.78
CA PHE A 37 -4.48 4.42 -1.58
C PHE A 37 -5.52 3.49 -0.91
N ILE A 38 -5.56 3.44 0.43
CA ILE A 38 -6.55 2.63 1.16
C ILE A 38 -7.91 3.32 1.14
N GLU A 39 -7.95 4.64 1.37
CA GLU A 39 -9.20 5.42 1.28
C GLU A 39 -9.81 5.34 -0.13
N LEU A 40 -8.95 5.38 -1.15
CA LEU A 40 -9.34 5.16 -2.54
C LEU A 40 -9.88 3.73 -2.74
N ALA A 41 -9.20 2.71 -2.22
CA ALA A 41 -9.63 1.32 -2.29
C ALA A 41 -11.02 1.11 -1.66
N GLU A 42 -11.27 1.69 -0.48
CA GLU A 42 -12.55 1.65 0.23
C GLU A 42 -13.67 2.26 -0.62
N SER A 43 -13.44 3.47 -1.14
CA SER A 43 -14.42 4.20 -1.95
C SER A 43 -14.76 3.44 -3.24
N ILE A 44 -13.73 2.94 -3.92
CA ILE A 44 -13.90 2.20 -5.18
C ILE A 44 -14.59 0.86 -4.96
N TYR A 45 -14.24 0.14 -3.89
CA TYR A 45 -14.90 -1.11 -3.52
C TYR A 45 -16.40 -0.89 -3.30
N ASP A 46 -16.76 0.19 -2.59
CA ASP A 46 -18.15 0.54 -2.32
C ASP A 46 -18.93 0.90 -3.59
N ILE A 47 -18.32 1.70 -4.47
CA ILE A 47 -18.89 2.04 -5.79
C ILE A 47 -19.11 0.77 -6.62
N HIS A 48 -18.12 -0.13 -6.64
CA HIS A 48 -18.20 -1.38 -7.38
C HIS A 48 -19.30 -2.29 -6.84
N LYS A 49 -19.33 -2.51 -5.51
CA LYS A 49 -20.28 -3.37 -4.80
C LYS A 49 -21.71 -2.90 -4.98
N LYS A 50 -21.96 -1.59 -4.85
CA LYS A 50 -23.28 -0.96 -5.02
C LYS A 50 -23.63 -0.69 -6.49
N LYS A 51 -22.71 -0.98 -7.43
CA LYS A 51 -22.83 -0.70 -8.86
C LYS A 51 -23.13 0.76 -9.19
N LEU A 52 -22.67 1.71 -8.36
CA LEU A 52 -22.95 3.15 -8.51
C LEU A 52 -22.33 3.74 -9.78
N TYR A 53 -21.26 3.12 -10.31
CA TYR A 53 -20.68 3.50 -11.60
C TYR A 53 -21.70 3.50 -12.75
N ARG A 54 -22.76 2.67 -12.66
CA ARG A 54 -23.82 2.56 -13.67
C ARG A 54 -24.68 3.81 -13.85
N ILE A 55 -24.54 4.80 -12.96
CA ILE A 55 -25.20 6.10 -13.11
C ILE A 55 -24.68 6.82 -14.37
N LYS A 56 -23.40 6.66 -14.70
CA LYS A 56 -22.74 7.37 -15.81
C LYS A 56 -22.01 6.45 -16.79
N TYR A 57 -21.60 5.25 -16.37
CA TYR A 57 -20.72 4.36 -17.12
C TYR A 57 -21.35 2.99 -17.35
N SER A 58 -21.10 2.39 -18.53
CA SER A 58 -21.66 1.08 -18.88
C SER A 58 -20.96 -0.05 -18.14
N THR A 59 -19.64 0.09 -17.94
CA THR A 59 -18.82 -0.91 -17.25
C THR A 59 -18.03 -0.28 -16.10
N PHE A 60 -17.65 -1.12 -15.13
CA PHE A 60 -16.79 -0.66 -14.04
C PHE A 60 -15.40 -0.25 -14.55
N ARG A 61 -14.88 -0.94 -15.56
CA ARG A 61 -13.59 -0.62 -16.19
C ARG A 61 -13.60 0.79 -16.78
N GLU A 62 -14.63 1.11 -17.54
CA GLU A 62 -14.82 2.44 -18.14
C GLU A 62 -14.86 3.53 -17.06
N PHE A 63 -15.58 3.31 -15.96
CA PHE A 63 -15.53 4.23 -14.82
C PHE A 63 -14.11 4.42 -14.25
N CYS A 64 -13.35 3.34 -14.09
CA CYS A 64 -11.98 3.42 -13.55
C CYS A 64 -11.03 4.20 -14.48
N GLU A 65 -11.12 3.94 -15.78
CA GLU A 65 -10.23 4.55 -16.78
C GLU A 65 -10.61 6.01 -17.05
N GLU A 66 -11.90 6.31 -17.21
CA GLU A 66 -12.39 7.64 -17.62
C GLU A 66 -12.59 8.62 -16.45
N GLU A 67 -13.08 8.17 -15.28
CA GLU A 67 -13.33 9.06 -14.14
C GLU A 67 -12.10 9.14 -13.22
N LEU A 68 -11.44 8.01 -12.98
CA LEU A 68 -10.35 7.93 -12.01
C LEU A 68 -8.96 7.98 -12.64
N GLY A 69 -8.84 7.81 -13.96
CA GLY A 69 -7.55 7.79 -14.66
C GLY A 69 -6.67 6.59 -14.31
N PHE A 70 -7.25 5.51 -13.76
CA PHE A 70 -6.51 4.30 -13.39
C PHE A 70 -6.86 3.14 -14.32
N SER A 71 -5.85 2.32 -14.62
CA SER A 71 -6.12 1.04 -15.27
C SER A 71 -7.01 0.16 -14.40
N GLY A 72 -7.86 -0.66 -15.04
CA GLY A 72 -8.65 -1.65 -14.31
C GLY A 72 -7.79 -2.56 -13.42
N GLN A 73 -6.57 -2.92 -13.87
CA GLN A 73 -5.64 -3.75 -13.11
C GLN A 73 -5.21 -3.08 -11.80
N THR A 74 -4.83 -1.80 -11.84
CA THR A 74 -4.47 -1.03 -10.63
C THR A 74 -5.63 -1.01 -9.63
N ILE A 75 -6.85 -0.83 -10.12
CA ILE A 75 -8.04 -0.84 -9.27
C ILE A 75 -8.30 -2.20 -8.63
N TYR A 76 -8.13 -3.30 -9.38
CA TYR A 76 -8.26 -4.63 -8.80
C TYR A 76 -7.20 -4.93 -7.74
N VAL A 77 -5.99 -4.37 -7.87
CA VAL A 77 -4.97 -4.43 -6.80
C VAL A 77 -5.47 -3.70 -5.55
N TYR A 78 -5.99 -2.48 -5.67
CA TYR A 78 -6.56 -1.74 -4.53
C TYR A 78 -7.70 -2.49 -3.83
N ILE A 79 -8.63 -3.05 -4.61
CA ILE A 79 -9.71 -3.88 -4.07
C ILE A 79 -9.14 -5.12 -3.36
N SER A 80 -8.08 -5.73 -3.90
CA SER A 80 -7.44 -6.91 -3.29
C SER A 80 -6.72 -6.56 -1.99
N ILE A 81 -6.06 -5.41 -1.92
CA ILE A 81 -5.48 -4.88 -0.67
C ILE A 81 -6.55 -4.72 0.39
N LEU A 82 -7.69 -4.09 0.04
CA LEU A 82 -8.77 -3.90 1.00
C LEU A 82 -9.32 -5.25 1.49
N LYS A 83 -9.54 -6.20 0.58
CA LYS A 83 -9.97 -7.56 0.94
C LYS A 83 -8.99 -8.23 1.90
N LEU A 84 -7.68 -8.12 1.65
CA LEU A 84 -6.65 -8.69 2.50
C LEU A 84 -6.75 -8.13 3.93
N ILE A 85 -6.82 -6.80 4.07
CA ILE A 85 -6.94 -6.13 5.37
C ILE A 85 -8.22 -6.57 6.10
N THR A 86 -9.33 -6.72 5.38
CA THR A 86 -10.60 -7.15 5.98
C THR A 86 -10.65 -8.63 6.34
N SER A 87 -9.91 -9.47 5.62
CA SER A 87 -9.90 -10.93 5.82
C SER A 87 -8.89 -11.38 6.87
N TYR A 88 -7.81 -10.63 7.07
CA TYR A 88 -6.74 -10.95 8.01
C TYR A 88 -6.46 -9.78 8.98
N PRO A 89 -7.45 -9.26 9.72
CA PRO A 89 -7.26 -8.09 10.57
C PRO A 89 -6.22 -8.32 11.68
N ASP A 90 -6.10 -9.56 12.17
CA ASP A 90 -5.15 -9.91 13.26
C ASP A 90 -3.70 -10.01 12.77
N TYR A 91 -3.49 -10.37 11.51
CA TYR A 91 -2.15 -10.53 10.91
C TYR A 91 -1.73 -9.28 10.12
N PHE A 92 -2.71 -8.57 9.56
CA PHE A 92 -2.48 -7.51 8.59
C PHE A 92 -3.49 -6.36 8.76
N PRO A 93 -3.40 -5.60 9.88
CA PRO A 93 -4.27 -4.47 10.12
C PRO A 93 -4.01 -3.31 9.15
N LYS A 94 -4.96 -2.36 9.10
CA LYS A 94 -4.93 -1.21 8.19
C LYS A 94 -3.66 -0.36 8.38
N GLU A 95 -3.22 -0.17 9.62
CA GLU A 95 -2.02 0.61 9.97
C GLU A 95 -0.77 -0.03 9.36
N ARG A 96 -0.63 -1.35 9.48
CA ARG A 96 0.48 -2.09 8.89
C ARG A 96 0.47 -1.97 7.36
N ALA A 97 -0.71 -2.03 6.72
CA ALA A 97 -0.84 -1.83 5.28
C ALA A 97 -0.39 -0.43 4.83
N ILE A 98 -0.67 0.60 5.62
CA ILE A 98 -0.22 1.99 5.36
C ILE A 98 1.32 2.06 5.39
N GLU A 99 1.95 1.42 6.38
CA GLU A 99 3.42 1.39 6.54
C GLU A 99 4.13 0.70 5.37
N PHE A 100 3.54 -0.40 4.85
CA PHE A 100 4.04 -1.05 3.63
C PHE A 100 3.96 -0.13 2.40
N GLY A 101 2.90 0.69 2.34
CA GLY A 101 2.59 1.54 1.20
C GLY A 101 2.21 0.74 -0.06
N HIS A 102 1.71 1.45 -1.07
CA HIS A 102 1.15 0.84 -2.28
C HIS A 102 2.09 -0.18 -2.96
N LYS A 103 3.37 0.15 -3.12
CA LYS A 103 4.31 -0.69 -3.89
C LYS A 103 4.51 -2.06 -3.24
N LYS A 104 4.74 -2.12 -1.93
CA LYS A 104 4.94 -3.40 -1.22
C LYS A 104 3.63 -4.15 -1.09
N MET A 105 2.54 -3.44 -0.83
CA MET A 105 1.19 -4.02 -0.78
C MET A 105 0.80 -4.74 -2.07
N ARG A 106 1.25 -4.26 -3.23
CA ARG A 106 1.06 -4.95 -4.50
C ARG A 106 1.67 -6.36 -4.50
N PHE A 107 2.95 -6.49 -4.14
CA PHE A 107 3.63 -7.79 -4.09
C PHE A 107 2.96 -8.75 -3.10
N ILE A 108 2.63 -8.25 -1.91
CA ILE A 108 1.95 -9.05 -0.87
C ILE A 108 0.61 -9.58 -1.37
N THR A 109 -0.21 -8.72 -1.98
CA THR A 109 -1.54 -9.11 -2.46
C THR A 109 -1.51 -9.99 -3.70
N GLU A 110 -0.60 -9.74 -4.64
CA GLU A 110 -0.38 -10.62 -5.79
C GLU A 110 0.10 -12.00 -5.34
N GLY A 111 0.98 -12.07 -4.35
CA GLY A 111 1.44 -13.33 -3.75
C GLY A 111 0.33 -14.12 -3.08
N VAL A 112 -0.42 -13.47 -2.18
CA VAL A 112 -1.58 -14.07 -1.49
C VAL A 112 -2.63 -14.58 -2.49
N ASN A 113 -2.94 -13.79 -3.52
CA ASN A 113 -3.88 -14.19 -4.57
C ASN A 113 -3.34 -15.35 -5.42
N THR A 114 -2.03 -15.47 -5.59
CA THR A 114 -1.41 -16.58 -6.33
C THR A 114 -1.56 -17.90 -5.57
N ILE A 115 -1.47 -17.89 -4.23
CA ILE A 115 -1.72 -19.06 -3.39
C ILE A 115 -3.14 -19.61 -3.60
N ASP A 116 -4.14 -18.73 -3.80
CA ASP A 116 -5.51 -19.16 -4.07
C ASP A 116 -5.66 -20.03 -5.32
N ASN A 117 -4.74 -19.88 -6.28
CA ASN A 117 -4.73 -20.64 -7.53
C ASN A 117 -3.89 -21.92 -7.47
N LYS A 118 -3.20 -22.19 -6.35
CA LYS A 118 -2.37 -23.41 -6.19
C LYS A 118 -3.21 -24.64 -5.85
N ASN A 119 -2.65 -25.83 -6.12
CA ASN A 119 -3.31 -27.11 -5.86
C ASN A 119 -3.13 -27.54 -4.40
N LEU A 120 -3.63 -26.69 -3.50
CA LEU A 120 -3.65 -26.90 -2.06
C LEU A 120 -5.10 -26.97 -1.59
N ASP A 121 -5.30 -27.70 -0.49
CA ASP A 121 -6.57 -27.64 0.23
C ASP A 121 -6.74 -26.27 0.91
N LYS A 122 -7.95 -26.02 1.42
CA LYS A 122 -8.28 -24.72 2.01
C LYS A 122 -7.36 -24.39 3.20
N GLU A 123 -7.03 -25.36 4.03
CA GLU A 123 -6.18 -25.16 5.20
C GLU A 123 -4.73 -24.85 4.81
N GLY A 124 -4.18 -25.59 3.83
CA GLY A 124 -2.85 -25.32 3.30
C GLY A 124 -2.72 -23.94 2.66
N LYS A 125 -3.76 -23.49 1.92
CA LYS A 125 -3.82 -22.12 1.38
C LYS A 125 -3.77 -21.07 2.48
N GLU A 126 -4.63 -21.20 3.49
CA GLU A 126 -4.69 -20.23 4.59
C GLU A 126 -3.38 -20.19 5.38
N LYS A 127 -2.78 -21.35 5.67
CA LYS A 127 -1.48 -21.42 6.35
C LYS A 127 -0.40 -20.66 5.58
N LYS A 128 -0.33 -20.85 4.26
CA LYS A 128 0.67 -20.18 3.41
C LYS A 128 0.46 -18.68 3.29
N LYS A 129 -0.79 -18.22 3.26
CA LYS A 129 -1.09 -16.78 3.30
C LYS A 129 -0.65 -16.17 4.63
N ILE A 130 -0.99 -16.81 5.75
CA ILE A 130 -0.60 -16.33 7.08
C ILE A 130 0.93 -16.29 7.21
N GLU A 131 1.64 -17.32 6.72
CA GLU A 131 3.12 -17.36 6.68
C GLU A 131 3.72 -16.13 5.99
N ILE A 132 3.16 -15.71 4.84
CA ILE A 132 3.55 -14.47 4.17
C ILE A 132 3.30 -13.27 5.09
N LEU A 133 2.08 -13.12 5.62
CA LEU A 133 1.66 -11.93 6.38
C LEU A 133 2.39 -11.76 7.71
N GLU A 134 2.81 -12.86 8.34
CA GLU A 134 3.60 -12.83 9.58
C GLU A 134 5.04 -12.44 9.31
N THR A 135 5.64 -12.93 8.23
CA THR A 135 7.08 -12.78 7.98
C THR A 135 7.44 -11.45 7.34
N VAL A 136 6.61 -10.95 6.41
CA VAL A 136 6.93 -9.69 5.71
C VAL A 136 6.87 -8.50 6.67
N SER A 137 7.83 -7.58 6.56
CA SER A 137 7.92 -6.40 7.43
C SER A 137 7.98 -5.09 6.62
N PRO A 138 7.39 -3.98 7.09
CA PRO A 138 7.49 -2.67 6.42
C PRO A 138 8.92 -2.19 6.20
N GLU A 139 9.90 -2.68 6.96
CA GLU A 139 11.33 -2.36 6.85
C GLU A 139 12.01 -3.11 5.70
N MET A 140 11.48 -4.26 5.29
CA MET A 140 12.06 -5.06 4.20
C MET A 140 12.01 -4.29 2.87
N ALA A 141 13.03 -4.45 2.03
CA ALA A 141 13.02 -3.84 0.71
C ALA A 141 11.89 -4.47 -0.15
N SER A 142 11.34 -3.72 -1.11
CA SER A 142 10.29 -4.27 -1.98
C SER A 142 10.74 -5.53 -2.73
N THR A 143 12.00 -5.56 -3.17
CA THR A 143 12.60 -6.72 -3.87
C THR A 143 12.78 -7.91 -2.94
N GLU A 144 13.05 -7.68 -1.67
CA GLU A 144 13.18 -8.75 -0.67
C GLU A 144 11.84 -9.41 -0.37
N ILE A 145 10.78 -8.60 -0.26
CA ILE A 145 9.39 -9.08 -0.12
C ILE A 145 8.99 -9.89 -1.35
N GLU A 146 9.28 -9.37 -2.55
CA GLU A 146 8.99 -10.04 -3.82
C GLU A 146 9.67 -11.42 -3.89
N SER A 147 10.99 -11.49 -3.68
CA SER A 147 11.74 -12.75 -3.71
C SER A 147 11.26 -13.75 -2.66
N TYR A 148 11.00 -13.31 -1.43
CA TYR A 148 10.49 -14.21 -0.37
C TYR A 148 9.14 -14.84 -0.73
N ILE A 149 8.24 -14.04 -1.30
CA ILE A 149 6.93 -14.51 -1.74
C ILE A 149 7.07 -15.48 -2.93
N GLU A 150 7.96 -15.18 -3.87
CA GLU A 150 8.26 -16.07 -5.01
C GLU A 150 8.82 -17.41 -4.57
N ASP A 151 9.71 -17.44 -3.57
CA ASP A 151 10.26 -18.65 -2.99
C ASP A 151 9.14 -19.51 -2.39
N ILE A 152 8.26 -18.91 -1.56
CA ILE A 152 7.10 -19.61 -0.99
C ILE A 152 6.24 -20.23 -2.10
N ILE A 153 5.93 -19.46 -3.14
CA ILE A 153 5.01 -19.88 -4.21
C ILE A 153 5.62 -20.97 -5.09
N SER A 154 6.93 -20.91 -5.33
CA SER A 154 7.67 -21.86 -6.15
C SER A 154 7.68 -23.26 -5.53
N ASP A 155 7.65 -23.32 -4.20
CA ASP A 155 7.59 -24.57 -3.44
C ASP A 155 6.18 -25.20 -3.38
N LEU A 156 5.15 -24.52 -3.92
CA LEU A 156 3.76 -25.02 -3.87
C LEU A 156 3.37 -25.82 -5.13
N PRO A 157 2.64 -26.94 -4.95
CA PRO A 157 2.16 -27.82 -6.02
C PRO A 157 1.08 -27.18 -6.92
#